data_AF-A0A9P9BRS9-F1
#
_entry.id   AF-A0A9P9BRS9-F1
#
_cell.length_a   1.000
_cell.length_b   1.000
_cell.length_c   1.000
_cell.angle_alpha   90.00
_cell.angle_beta   90.00
_cell.angle_gamma   90.00
#
_symmetry.space_group_name_H-M   'P 1'
#
loop_
_entity.id
_entity.type
_entity.pdbx_description
1 polymer ?
#
loop_
_entity_poly.entity_id
_entity_poly.type
_entity_poly.pdbx_seq_one_letter_code
_entity_poly.pdbx_strand_id
1 'polypeptide(L)'
;MAPKTMCILGDEAAGKKTLTGHLVFTCGASLPEIELLEKSRVRDYRGIATLYRQQGRPVSFYGPSAQYTVTDVPGNAHVALWVVDASADDHGASSSQRLETLLSSGEFRVDEQLIIIATKMDLNNWSETVFAQVAHSFAKIKPAQFK
;
A
#
# COMPACT_ATOMS: atom_id res chain seq x y z
N MET A 1 19.12 -11.04 -5.88
CA MET A 1 18.12 -9.98 -6.13
C MET A 1 18.45 -8.81 -5.22
N ALA A 2 18.51 -7.59 -5.74
CA ALA A 2 18.80 -6.41 -4.90
C ALA A 2 17.54 -6.02 -4.09
N PRO A 3 17.69 -5.61 -2.82
CA PRO A 3 16.57 -5.12 -2.02
C PRO A 3 16.03 -3.81 -2.59
N LYS A 4 14.71 -3.62 -2.51
CA LYS A 4 14.01 -2.42 -2.98
C LYS A 4 13.20 -1.79 -1.86
N THR A 5 12.89 -0.50 -2.01
CA THR A 5 12.00 0.23 -1.11
C THR A 5 10.61 0.36 -1.73
N MET A 6 9.58 0.24 -0.90
CA MET A 6 8.19 0.42 -1.31
C MET A 6 7.48 1.42 -0.41
N CYS A 7 6.76 2.37 -0.98
CA CYS A 7 5.87 3.24 -0.22
C CYS A 7 4.41 2.79 -0.36
N ILE A 8 3.64 2.82 0.73
CA ILE A 8 2.21 2.46 0.73
C ILE A 8 1.42 3.69 1.19
N LEU A 9 0.75 4.33 0.24
CA LEU A 9 0.08 5.62 0.36
C LEU A 9 -1.43 5.48 0.07
N GLY A 10 -2.17 6.58 0.18
CA GLY A 10 -3.63 6.60 0.02
C GLY A 10 -4.33 7.30 1.18
N ASP A 11 -5.66 7.32 1.13
CA ASP A 11 -6.47 8.09 2.08
C ASP A 11 -6.54 7.49 3.47
N GLU A 12 -6.95 8.32 4.43
CA GLU A 12 -7.26 7.84 5.77
C GLU A 12 -8.32 6.73 5.69
N ALA A 13 -8.20 5.72 6.54
CA ALA A 13 -9.07 4.55 6.54
C ALA A 13 -9.12 3.69 5.25
N ALA A 14 -8.34 3.98 4.20
CA ALA A 14 -8.26 3.15 2.99
C ALA A 14 -7.66 1.75 3.19
N GLY A 15 -7.27 1.38 4.41
CA GLY A 15 -6.76 0.04 4.74
C GLY A 15 -5.26 -0.15 4.58
N LYS A 16 -4.47 0.92 4.42
CA LYS A 16 -3.00 0.88 4.27
C LYS A 16 -2.31 0.01 5.33
N LYS A 17 -2.59 0.24 6.62
CA LYS A 17 -1.98 -0.53 7.73
C LYS A 17 -2.32 -2.02 7.66
N THR A 18 -3.57 -2.34 7.31
CA THR A 18 -4.02 -3.72 7.12
C THR A 18 -3.29 -4.37 5.96
N LEU A 19 -3.20 -3.69 4.80
CA LEU A 19 -2.49 -4.17 3.62
C LEU A 19 -1.00 -4.42 3.93
N THR A 20 -0.32 -3.45 4.56
CA THR A 20 1.08 -3.60 4.95
C THR A 20 1.29 -4.82 5.85
N GLY A 21 0.48 -4.97 6.90
CA GLY A 21 0.60 -6.11 7.80
C GLY A 21 0.26 -7.45 7.13
N HIS A 22 -0.71 -7.47 6.22
CA HIS A 22 -1.07 -8.67 5.45
C HIS A 22 0.08 -9.12 4.54
N LEU A 23 0.74 -8.18 3.85
CA LEU A 23 1.92 -8.47 3.02
C LEU A 23 3.09 -9.00 3.86
N VAL A 24 3.38 -8.36 5.01
CA VAL A 24 4.42 -8.83 5.93
C VAL A 24 4.10 -10.21 6.46
N PHE A 25 2.88 -10.45 6.92
CA PHE A 25 2.49 -11.74 7.47
C PHE A 25 2.59 -12.86 6.44
N THR A 26 2.04 -12.64 5.24
CA THR A 26 1.91 -13.70 4.22
C THR A 26 3.21 -13.93 3.47
N CYS A 27 3.99 -12.87 3.21
CA CYS A 27 5.14 -12.92 2.32
C CYS A 27 6.46 -12.52 3.00
N GLY A 28 6.47 -12.16 4.28
CA GLY A 28 7.67 -11.67 4.98
C GLY A 28 7.98 -12.38 6.29
N ALA A 29 6.97 -12.92 6.99
CA ALA A 29 7.14 -13.46 8.33
C ALA A 29 7.69 -14.89 8.31
N SER A 30 8.81 -15.08 8.99
CA SER A 30 9.36 -16.38 9.34
C SER A 30 8.60 -17.02 10.52
N LEU A 31 8.80 -18.33 10.75
CA LEU A 31 8.17 -19.02 11.89
C LEU A 31 8.43 -18.34 13.26
N PRO A 32 9.67 -17.92 13.59
CA PRO A 32 9.92 -17.18 14.84
C PRO A 32 9.18 -15.84 14.92
N GLU A 33 8.97 -15.18 13.79
CA GLU A 33 8.22 -13.93 13.71
C GLU A 33 6.72 -14.14 13.90
N ILE A 34 6.16 -15.24 13.37
CA ILE A 34 4.77 -15.63 13.64
C ILE A 34 4.59 -15.92 15.13
N GLU A 35 5.51 -16.68 15.75
CA GLU A 35 5.48 -16.96 17.19
C GLU A 35 5.57 -15.66 18.02
N LEU A 36 6.38 -14.69 17.59
CA LEU A 36 6.46 -13.38 18.22
C LEU A 36 5.12 -12.63 18.14
N LEU A 37 4.43 -12.67 17.00
CA LEU A 37 3.12 -12.03 16.84
C LEU A 37 2.08 -12.65 17.78
N GLU A 38 2.07 -13.99 17.89
CA GLU A 38 1.20 -14.74 18.80
C GLU A 38 1.47 -14.38 20.26
N LYS A 39 2.75 -14.41 20.70
CA LYS A 39 3.16 -14.01 22.06
C LYS A 39 2.80 -12.57 22.38
N SER A 40 2.92 -11.68 21.39
CA SER A 40 2.58 -10.27 21.51
C SER A 40 1.08 -9.99 21.41
N ARG A 41 0.25 -11.03 21.27
CA ARG A 41 -1.22 -10.96 21.14
C ARG A 41 -1.69 -10.05 20.00
N VAL A 42 -0.91 -9.96 18.92
CA VAL A 42 -1.33 -9.24 17.71
C VAL A 42 -2.35 -10.11 16.97
N ARG A 43 -3.62 -9.70 16.99
CA ARG A 43 -4.75 -10.47 16.43
C ARG A 43 -5.24 -9.98 15.07
N ASP A 44 -4.71 -8.86 14.58
CA ASP A 44 -5.06 -8.30 13.28
C ASP A 44 -3.84 -7.84 12.50
N TYR A 45 -4.00 -7.69 11.18
CA TYR A 45 -2.90 -7.25 10.33
C TYR A 45 -2.42 -5.83 10.64
N ARG A 46 -3.28 -4.94 11.16
CA ARG A 46 -2.90 -3.55 11.47
C ARG A 46 -1.84 -3.49 12.58
N GLY A 47 -1.91 -4.40 13.54
CA GLY A 47 -0.96 -4.50 14.64
C GLY A 47 0.44 -4.99 14.22
N ILE A 48 0.55 -5.75 13.14
CA ILE A 48 1.82 -6.40 12.71
C ILE A 48 2.87 -5.35 12.37
N ALA A 49 2.56 -4.46 11.42
CA ALA A 49 3.49 -3.40 11.00
C ALA A 49 3.80 -2.43 12.15
N THR A 50 2.86 -2.23 13.07
CA THR A 50 3.04 -1.39 14.26
C THR A 50 4.06 -2.02 15.22
N LEU A 51 3.92 -3.31 15.52
CA LEU A 51 4.83 -4.04 16.40
C LEU A 51 6.26 -4.03 15.86
N TYR A 52 6.43 -4.30 14.55
CA TYR A 52 7.77 -4.37 13.95
C TYR A 52 8.48 -3.02 14.05
N ARG A 53 7.80 -1.92 13.71
CA ARG A 53 8.35 -0.57 13.88
C ARG A 53 8.71 -0.25 15.32
N GLN A 54 7.85 -0.60 16.29
CA GLN A 54 8.12 -0.39 17.72
C GLN A 54 9.35 -1.16 18.22
N GLN A 55 9.65 -2.32 17.62
CA GLN A 55 10.83 -3.12 17.94
C GLN A 55 12.07 -2.73 17.11
N GLY A 56 12.01 -1.65 16.31
CA GLY A 56 13.10 -1.25 15.43
C GLY A 56 13.38 -2.25 14.30
N ARG A 57 12.42 -3.13 14.00
CA ARG A 57 12.53 -4.13 12.92
C ARG A 57 12.07 -3.53 11.59
N PRO A 58 12.76 -3.82 10.48
CA PRO A 58 12.29 -3.45 9.16
C PRO A 58 10.93 -4.09 8.86
N VAL A 59 9.98 -3.29 8.39
CA VAL A 59 8.72 -3.78 7.84
C VAL A 59 9.00 -4.22 6.41
N SER A 60 9.27 -5.51 6.19
CA SER A 60 9.68 -6.03 4.88
C SER A 60 8.97 -7.31 4.49
N PHE A 61 8.88 -7.57 3.19
CA PHE A 61 8.28 -8.77 2.63
C PHE A 61 8.94 -9.14 1.29
N TYR A 62 8.83 -10.40 0.89
CA TYR A 62 9.38 -10.88 -0.37
C TYR A 62 8.34 -10.76 -1.49
N GLY A 63 8.72 -10.10 -2.59
CA GLY A 63 8.01 -10.15 -3.85
C GLY A 63 8.77 -10.97 -4.90
N PRO A 64 8.20 -11.18 -6.10
CA PRO A 64 8.82 -12.02 -7.13
C PRO A 64 10.18 -11.51 -7.64
N SER A 65 10.40 -10.18 -7.60
CA SER A 65 11.58 -9.52 -8.19
C SER A 65 12.57 -8.97 -7.16
N ALA A 66 12.15 -8.75 -5.92
CA ALA A 66 12.98 -8.23 -4.84
C ALA A 66 12.36 -8.51 -3.46
N GLN A 67 13.17 -8.39 -2.41
CA GLN A 67 12.66 -8.09 -1.08
C GLN A 67 12.33 -6.59 -1.02
N TYR A 68 11.13 -6.26 -0.54
CA TYR A 68 10.65 -4.89 -0.41
C TYR A 68 10.65 -4.48 1.07
N THR A 69 11.31 -3.37 1.39
CA THR A 69 11.20 -2.71 2.69
C THR A 69 10.23 -1.54 2.58
N VAL A 70 9.20 -1.54 3.43
CA VAL A 70 8.18 -0.48 3.46
C VAL A 70 8.77 0.78 4.08
N THR A 71 8.66 1.89 3.35
CA THR A 71 9.12 3.22 3.77
C THR A 71 7.94 4.18 3.87
N ASP A 72 7.97 5.03 4.88
CA ASP A 72 7.03 6.14 5.05
C ASP A 72 7.52 7.42 4.34
N VAL A 73 8.69 7.37 3.68
CA VAL A 73 9.28 8.49 2.91
C VAL A 73 8.89 8.33 1.43
N PRO A 74 7.96 9.14 0.89
CA PRO A 74 7.40 8.94 -0.43
C PRO A 74 8.40 9.16 -1.57
N GLY A 75 9.39 10.04 -1.39
CA GLY A 75 10.33 10.46 -2.44
C GLY A 75 11.57 9.58 -2.64
N ASN A 76 11.62 8.39 -2.04
CA ASN A 76 12.76 7.46 -2.14
C ASN A 76 12.29 6.00 -2.28
N ALA A 77 11.19 5.81 -3.00
CA ALA A 77 10.58 4.50 -3.20
C ALA A 77 10.79 4.02 -4.64
N HIS A 78 11.28 2.79 -4.78
CA HIS A 78 11.38 2.15 -6.08
C HIS A 78 9.98 1.86 -6.63
N VAL A 79 9.09 1.38 -5.74
CA VAL A 79 7.69 1.06 -6.07
C VAL A 79 6.77 1.74 -5.09
N ALA A 80 5.59 2.14 -5.54
CA ALA A 80 4.57 2.70 -4.68
C ALA A 80 3.21 2.04 -4.90
N LEU A 81 2.52 1.76 -3.79
CA LEU A 81 1.15 1.30 -3.77
C LEU A 81 0.26 2.46 -3.32
N TRP A 82 -0.65 2.91 -4.17
CA TRP A 82 -1.69 3.87 -3.81
C TRP A 82 -2.98 3.14 -3.49
N VAL A 83 -3.37 3.16 -2.23
CA VAL A 83 -4.50 2.41 -1.69
C VAL A 83 -5.76 3.26 -1.70
N VAL A 84 -6.81 2.74 -2.34
CA VAL A 84 -8.09 3.42 -2.55
C VAL A 84 -9.19 2.60 -1.89
N ASP A 85 -10.03 3.25 -1.08
CA ASP A 85 -11.22 2.61 -0.51
C ASP A 85 -12.32 2.51 -1.57
N ALA A 86 -12.62 1.29 -2.04
CA ALA A 86 -13.68 1.10 -3.03
C ALA A 86 -15.09 1.21 -2.43
N SER A 87 -15.22 1.16 -1.10
CA SER A 87 -16.51 1.33 -0.40
C SER A 87 -16.89 2.80 -0.18
N ALA A 88 -16.00 3.74 -0.52
CA ALA A 88 -16.31 5.16 -0.46
C ALA A 88 -17.31 5.55 -1.55
N ASP A 89 -18.26 6.43 -1.20
CA ASP A 89 -19.33 6.91 -2.07
C ASP A 89 -18.81 7.65 -3.33
N ASP A 90 -17.60 8.21 -3.26
CA ASP A 90 -16.99 8.98 -4.34
C ASP A 90 -16.23 8.11 -5.35
N HIS A 91 -16.19 6.80 -5.13
CA HIS A 91 -15.49 5.81 -5.96
C HIS A 91 -14.06 6.25 -6.31
N GLY A 92 -13.35 6.81 -5.33
CA GLY A 92 -11.94 7.19 -5.46
C GLY A 92 -11.68 8.50 -6.21
N ALA A 93 -12.70 9.30 -6.52
CA ALA A 93 -12.53 10.59 -7.20
C ALA A 93 -11.68 11.59 -6.39
N SER A 94 -11.94 11.73 -5.08
CA SER A 94 -11.11 12.56 -4.19
C SER A 94 -9.69 12.01 -4.09
N SER A 95 -9.58 10.67 -3.99
CA SER A 95 -8.30 9.97 -3.92
C SER A 95 -7.43 10.20 -5.15
N SER A 96 -8.03 10.13 -6.35
CA SER A 96 -7.33 10.36 -7.61
C SER A 96 -6.87 11.81 -7.74
N GLN A 97 -7.69 12.78 -7.34
CA GLN A 97 -7.32 14.19 -7.36
C GLN A 97 -6.16 14.49 -6.41
N ARG A 98 -6.15 13.86 -5.23
CA ARG A 98 -5.06 13.98 -4.27
C ARG A 98 -3.76 13.40 -4.83
N LEU A 99 -3.81 12.21 -5.44
CA LEU A 99 -2.66 11.59 -6.08
C LEU A 99 -2.12 12.48 -7.21
N GLU A 100 -3.00 13.00 -8.08
CA GLU A 100 -2.61 13.90 -9.17
C GLU A 100 -1.93 15.17 -8.65
N THR A 101 -2.43 15.73 -7.54
CA THR A 101 -1.83 16.90 -6.89
C THR A 101 -0.41 16.60 -6.39
N LEU A 102 -0.21 15.46 -5.71
CA LEU A 102 1.09 15.04 -5.18
C LEU A 102 2.12 14.75 -6.28
N LEU A 103 1.67 14.16 -7.40
CA LEU A 103 2.51 13.92 -8.56
C LEU A 103 2.89 15.24 -9.25
N SER A 104 1.93 16.15 -9.40
CA SER A 104 2.13 17.44 -10.09
C SER A 104 3.00 18.41 -9.27
N SER A 105 2.90 18.38 -7.94
CA SER A 105 3.77 19.15 -7.04
C SER A 105 5.19 18.58 -6.95
N GLY A 106 5.38 17.31 -7.33
CA GLY A 106 6.63 16.59 -7.19
C GLY A 106 6.96 16.16 -5.76
N GLU A 107 6.03 16.33 -4.81
CA GLU A 107 6.11 15.81 -3.44
C GLU A 107 6.12 14.28 -3.40
N PHE A 108 5.52 13.66 -4.41
CA PHE A 108 5.51 12.23 -4.59
C PHE A 108 6.19 11.86 -5.91
N ARG A 109 7.19 10.98 -5.83
CA ARG A 109 7.93 10.43 -6.96
C ARG A 109 8.19 8.95 -6.70
N VAL A 110 8.20 8.17 -7.77
CA VAL A 110 8.50 6.75 -7.72
C VAL A 110 9.42 6.42 -8.87
N ASP A 111 10.47 5.64 -8.60
CA ASP A 111 11.53 5.43 -9.58
C ASP A 111 11.13 4.41 -10.65
N GLU A 112 10.37 3.38 -10.28
CA GLU A 112 10.04 2.28 -11.19
C GLU A 112 8.54 2.19 -11.49
N GLN A 113 7.68 2.13 -10.46
CA GLN A 113 6.28 1.79 -10.69
C GLN A 113 5.33 2.30 -9.61
N LEU A 114 4.22 2.91 -10.06
CA LEU A 114 3.04 3.20 -9.24
C LEU A 114 1.94 2.18 -9.53
N ILE A 115 1.36 1.59 -8.47
CA ILE A 115 0.27 0.61 -8.55
C ILE A 115 -0.91 1.13 -7.74
N ILE A 116 -2.09 1.18 -8.35
CA ILE A 116 -3.34 1.53 -7.66
C ILE A 116 -3.98 0.25 -7.11
N ILE A 117 -4.37 0.26 -5.84
CA ILE A 117 -4.99 -0.88 -5.16
C ILE A 117 -6.37 -0.46 -4.64
N ALA A 118 -7.42 -1.05 -5.19
CA ALA A 118 -8.77 -0.93 -4.67
C ALA A 118 -8.96 -1.91 -3.50
N THR A 119 -9.17 -1.39 -2.28
CA THR A 119 -9.43 -2.17 -1.07
C THR A 119 -10.91 -2.16 -0.72
N LYS A 120 -11.31 -3.02 0.24
CA LYS A 120 -12.68 -3.14 0.74
C LYS A 120 -13.72 -3.51 -0.33
N MET A 121 -13.29 -4.17 -1.41
CA MET A 121 -14.17 -4.67 -2.46
C MET A 121 -15.20 -5.67 -1.93
N ASP A 122 -14.90 -6.36 -0.83
CA ASP A 122 -15.81 -7.25 -0.11
C ASP A 122 -17.06 -6.51 0.40
N LEU A 123 -16.96 -5.23 0.78
CA LEU A 123 -18.11 -4.42 1.20
C LEU A 123 -19.08 -4.08 0.05
N ASN A 124 -18.61 -4.18 -1.19
CA ASN A 124 -19.41 -4.00 -2.40
C ASN A 124 -19.68 -5.32 -3.12
N ASN A 125 -19.57 -6.45 -2.42
CA ASN A 125 -19.76 -7.80 -2.97
C ASN A 125 -18.92 -8.05 -4.23
N TRP A 126 -17.71 -7.52 -4.29
CA TRP A 126 -16.79 -7.66 -5.43
C TRP A 126 -17.38 -7.17 -6.77
N SER A 127 -18.22 -6.13 -6.72
CA SER A 127 -18.86 -5.54 -7.90
C SER A 127 -17.84 -5.07 -8.94
N GLU A 128 -17.92 -5.62 -10.15
CA GLU A 128 -17.13 -5.20 -11.31
C GLU A 128 -17.38 -3.72 -11.65
N THR A 129 -18.63 -3.26 -11.55
CA THR A 129 -19.01 -1.86 -11.80
C THR A 129 -18.28 -0.91 -10.86
N VAL A 130 -18.23 -1.23 -9.56
CA VAL A 130 -17.53 -0.40 -8.57
C VAL A 130 -16.03 -0.37 -8.86
N PHE A 131 -15.44 -1.52 -9.18
CA PHE A 131 -14.03 -1.59 -9.56
C PHE A 131 -13.75 -0.75 -10.82
N ALA A 132 -14.60 -0.84 -11.84
CA ALA A 132 -14.45 -0.06 -13.08
C ALA A 132 -14.57 1.44 -12.84
N GLN A 133 -15.47 1.88 -11.94
CA GLN A 133 -15.58 3.27 -11.53
C GLN A 133 -14.30 3.76 -10.85
N VAL A 134 -13.77 3.00 -9.89
CA VAL A 134 -12.49 3.31 -9.24
C VAL A 134 -11.37 3.38 -10.28
N ALA A 135 -11.23 2.37 -11.16
CA ALA A 135 -10.22 2.37 -12.21
C ALA A 135 -10.35 3.59 -13.15
N HIS A 136 -11.58 3.98 -13.50
CA HIS A 136 -11.83 5.14 -14.35
C HIS A 136 -11.40 6.46 -13.69
N SER A 137 -11.58 6.61 -12.37
CA SER A 137 -11.14 7.79 -11.62
C SER A 137 -9.62 8.01 -11.74
N PHE A 138 -8.83 6.93 -11.82
CA PHE A 138 -7.37 7.00 -11.93
C PHE A 138 -6.85 6.98 -13.37
N ALA A 139 -7.67 6.60 -14.36
CA ALA A 139 -7.26 6.49 -15.77
C ALA A 139 -6.82 7.83 -16.39
N LYS A 140 -7.24 8.95 -15.80
CA LYS A 140 -6.92 10.31 -16.27
C LYS A 140 -5.62 10.87 -15.70
N ILE A 141 -5.05 10.21 -14.69
CA ILE A 141 -3.81 10.65 -14.06
C ILE A 141 -2.69 10.44 -15.07
N LYS A 142 -2.15 11.55 -15.60
CA LYS A 142 -0.97 11.48 -16.45
C LYS A 142 0.21 11.06 -15.57
N PRO A 143 0.95 10.01 -15.93
CA PRO A 143 2.19 9.71 -15.23
C PRO A 143 3.09 10.94 -15.37
N ALA A 144 3.30 11.67 -14.27
CA ALA A 144 4.38 12.63 -14.20
C ALA A 144 5.64 11.85 -14.57
N GLN A 145 6.26 12.24 -15.68
CA GLN A 145 7.29 11.51 -16.41
C GLN A 145 8.25 10.80 -15.43
N PHE A 146 8.19 9.47 -15.41
CA PHE A 146 9.26 8.64 -14.88
C PHE A 146 10.54 9.12 -15.58
N LYS A 147 11.50 9.63 -14.80
CA LYS A 147 12.79 10.04 -15.36
C LYS A 147 13.68 8.83 -15.55
#